data_AF-A0A413PVZ0-F1
#
_entry.id   AF-A0A413PVZ0-F1
#
_cell.length_a   1.000
_cell.length_b   1.000
_cell.length_c   1.000
_cell.angle_alpha   90.00
_cell.angle_beta   90.00
_cell.angle_gamma   90.00
#
_symmetry.space_group_name_H-M   'P 1'
#
loop_
_entity.id
_entity.type
_entity.pdbx_description
1 polymer ?
#
loop_
_entity_poly.entity_id
_entity_poly.type
_entity_poly.pdbx_seq_one_letter_code
_entity_poly.pdbx_strand_id
1 'polypeptide(L)'
;MSVTAVQISERRQKVKTTVSDESIKMRKFISMTMTMLKIGFIGFGGGSALIPVIEDEVVEKDKIVSEEEFNDDVMIASITPGALPVEVATGIGRQASGLKGMAAAATAMALPGALLTVLLQAVISSAGSVVKSQINYLSIGISAFIILTLLAYSLGTVCQAVNKREGQLYGLIILGVFLLSGEKSIYQLFGLDIKPIFALSTIQVLGAAFFVILFTKGHVRCLRRSIPAAIITVCYLLCAGNAHIIPVSAKPFILAVMAVLSILGLVQSIVESPHKKAFPAKRLATSVGFWLLFVVILSIPAMFLTAKTLKFIGMGWLSSIMSFGGGDAYLSVAQGLFVEGGVINNADFYGNVVAVANALPGSILCKILTGIAYDVGYNLNGSVIEGFLVALSGFACSVAASGAIFELVFCVYEKYESLQIFSVVKHFIRPIISGLLLTVAVSLYTSGIRGQVQTGSGHPALVITLIVIAVNLVLMWLQRRGKNIHLIWKIVISAGISFVGCNLFL
;
A
#
# COMPACT_ATOMS: atom_id res chain seq x y z
N MET A 1 63.57 10.06 -5.49
CA MET A 1 62.86 8.76 -5.58
C MET A 1 61.80 8.54 -4.49
N SER A 2 61.77 9.29 -3.38
CA SER A 2 60.80 9.10 -2.28
C SER A 2 59.39 9.65 -2.56
N VAL A 3 59.27 10.76 -3.30
CA VAL A 3 57.97 11.42 -3.57
C VAL A 3 57.04 10.56 -4.45
N THR A 4 57.60 9.82 -5.40
CA THR A 4 56.83 8.97 -6.33
C THR A 4 56.23 7.74 -5.63
N ALA A 5 56.93 7.17 -4.64
CA ALA A 5 56.45 6.00 -3.91
C ALA A 5 55.25 6.32 -3.00
N VAL A 6 55.27 7.49 -2.34
CA VAL A 6 54.17 7.98 -1.48
C VAL A 6 52.91 8.28 -2.31
N GLN A 7 53.05 8.94 -3.46
CA GLN A 7 51.90 9.20 -4.35
C GLN A 7 51.28 7.92 -4.93
N ILE A 8 52.09 6.89 -5.18
CA ILE A 8 51.61 5.58 -5.65
C ILE A 8 50.88 4.82 -4.51
N SER A 9 51.36 4.89 -3.26
CA SER A 9 50.67 4.26 -2.13
C SER A 9 49.35 4.95 -1.81
N GLU A 10 49.29 6.28 -1.83
CA GLU A 10 48.06 7.06 -1.64
C GLU A 10 47.03 6.77 -2.75
N ARG A 11 47.45 6.69 -4.02
CA ARG A 11 46.56 6.29 -5.12
C ARG A 11 46.04 4.86 -4.93
N ARG A 12 46.89 3.91 -4.54
CA ARG A 12 46.46 2.52 -4.28
C ARG A 12 45.50 2.42 -3.11
N GLN A 13 45.70 3.21 -2.06
CA GLN A 13 44.85 3.24 -0.88
C GLN A 13 43.49 3.85 -1.25
N LYS A 14 43.47 4.99 -1.95
CA LYS A 14 42.25 5.63 -2.46
C LYS A 14 41.45 4.72 -3.40
N VAL A 15 42.12 4.01 -4.31
CA VAL A 15 41.49 3.00 -5.18
C VAL A 15 40.91 1.85 -4.36
N LYS A 16 41.62 1.31 -3.37
CA LYS A 16 41.08 0.27 -2.48
C LYS A 16 39.85 0.73 -1.69
N THR A 17 39.85 1.96 -1.17
CA THR A 17 38.69 2.51 -0.44
C THR A 17 37.49 2.74 -1.37
N THR A 18 37.74 3.18 -2.61
CA THR A 18 36.68 3.40 -3.60
C THR A 18 36.05 2.08 -4.06
N VAL A 19 36.87 1.06 -4.32
CA VAL A 19 36.40 -0.29 -4.69
C VAL A 19 35.64 -0.95 -3.54
N SER A 20 36.08 -0.77 -2.28
CA SER A 20 35.33 -1.29 -1.13
C SER A 20 33.97 -0.60 -0.98
N ASP A 21 33.90 0.73 -1.16
CA ASP A 21 32.66 1.50 -1.03
C ASP A 21 31.65 1.17 -2.16
N GLU A 22 32.11 0.97 -3.40
CA GLU A 22 31.24 0.50 -4.49
C GLU A 22 30.74 -0.93 -4.25
N SER A 23 31.58 -1.83 -3.72
CA SER A 23 31.18 -3.21 -3.43
C SER A 23 30.11 -3.27 -2.32
N ILE A 24 30.18 -2.39 -1.34
CA ILE A 24 29.19 -2.27 -0.25
C ILE A 24 27.87 -1.73 -0.81
N LYS A 25 27.92 -0.66 -1.62
CA LYS A 25 26.74 -0.11 -2.30
C LYS A 25 26.05 -1.13 -3.19
N MET A 26 26.81 -1.91 -3.96
CA MET A 26 26.28 -2.97 -4.82
C MET A 26 25.59 -4.07 -4.01
N ARG A 27 26.21 -4.54 -2.91
CA ARG A 27 25.58 -5.52 -2.02
C ARG A 27 24.29 -5.00 -1.41
N LYS A 28 24.27 -3.73 -0.96
CA LYS A 28 23.07 -3.10 -0.41
C LYS A 28 21.95 -3.03 -1.46
N PHE A 29 22.26 -2.63 -2.69
CA PHE A 29 21.32 -2.57 -3.81
C PHE A 29 20.72 -3.95 -4.14
N ILE A 30 21.56 -4.98 -4.26
CA ILE A 30 21.11 -6.35 -4.56
C ILE A 30 20.26 -6.90 -3.42
N SER A 31 20.72 -6.74 -2.17
CA SER A 31 20.00 -7.18 -0.98
C SER A 31 18.60 -6.59 -0.96
N MET A 32 18.51 -5.26 -1.04
CA MET A 32 17.24 -4.54 -1.08
C MET A 32 16.33 -5.00 -2.22
N THR A 33 16.86 -5.15 -3.44
CA THR A 33 16.05 -5.59 -4.59
C THR A 33 15.50 -7.00 -4.36
N MET A 34 16.32 -7.91 -3.83
CA MET A 34 15.88 -9.28 -3.50
C MET A 34 14.86 -9.30 -2.36
N THR A 35 15.05 -8.47 -1.34
CA THR A 35 14.08 -8.32 -0.23
C THR A 35 12.74 -7.83 -0.76
N MET A 36 12.73 -6.79 -1.61
CA MET A 36 11.50 -6.27 -2.22
C MET A 36 10.82 -7.29 -3.14
N LEU A 37 11.61 -8.03 -3.93
CA LEU A 37 11.09 -9.10 -4.78
C LEU A 37 10.45 -10.22 -3.94
N LYS A 38 11.12 -10.63 -2.86
CA LYS A 38 10.61 -11.61 -1.90
C LYS A 38 9.31 -11.12 -1.26
N ILE A 39 9.27 -9.87 -0.81
CA ILE A 39 8.06 -9.25 -0.24
C ILE A 39 6.94 -9.25 -1.28
N GLY A 40 7.21 -8.95 -2.55
CA GLY A 40 6.23 -9.01 -3.63
C GLY A 40 5.60 -10.41 -3.83
N PHE A 41 6.36 -11.49 -3.60
CA PHE A 41 5.85 -12.87 -3.68
C PHE A 41 5.06 -13.33 -2.46
N ILE A 42 5.34 -12.78 -1.28
CA ILE A 42 4.70 -13.20 -0.02
C ILE A 42 3.65 -12.20 0.47
N GLY A 43 3.55 -11.07 -0.20
CA GLY A 43 2.88 -9.92 0.33
C GLY A 43 1.38 -9.92 0.07
N PHE A 44 0.57 -10.52 0.93
CA PHE A 44 -0.89 -10.51 0.78
C PHE A 44 -1.56 -9.44 1.67
N GLY A 45 -2.71 -8.92 1.23
CA GLY A 45 -3.61 -8.12 2.09
C GLY A 45 -3.85 -6.67 1.69
N GLY A 46 -3.44 -6.25 0.49
CA GLY A 46 -3.60 -4.86 0.06
C GLY A 46 -2.59 -3.91 0.72
N GLY A 47 -2.74 -2.61 0.44
CA GLY A 47 -1.67 -1.62 0.62
C GLY A 47 -1.06 -1.55 2.02
N SER A 48 -1.90 -1.42 3.05
CA SER A 48 -1.42 -1.22 4.42
C SER A 48 -0.96 -2.54 5.07
N ALA A 49 -1.52 -3.68 4.67
CA ALA A 49 -1.17 -4.99 5.22
C ALA A 49 0.29 -5.41 4.97
N LEU A 50 0.93 -4.76 4.01
CA LEU A 50 2.32 -5.01 3.65
C LEU A 50 3.31 -4.26 4.54
N ILE A 51 2.89 -3.20 5.22
CA ILE A 51 3.76 -2.39 6.07
C ILE A 51 4.47 -3.23 7.14
N PRO A 52 3.77 -4.08 7.93
CA PRO A 52 4.42 -4.92 8.94
C PRO A 52 5.41 -5.93 8.35
N VAL A 53 5.11 -6.44 7.15
CA VAL A 53 5.96 -7.41 6.44
C VAL A 53 7.23 -6.73 5.94
N ILE A 54 7.10 -5.51 5.40
CA ILE A 54 8.22 -4.71 4.97
C ILE A 54 9.08 -4.31 6.18
N GLU A 55 8.48 -3.90 7.30
CA GLU A 55 9.20 -3.52 8.53
C GLU A 55 10.07 -4.68 9.04
N ASP A 56 9.51 -5.88 9.21
CA ASP A 56 10.22 -7.08 9.68
C ASP A 56 11.38 -7.48 8.76
N GLU A 57 11.18 -7.44 7.44
CA GLU A 57 12.23 -7.82 6.48
C GLU A 57 13.32 -6.76 6.34
N VAL A 58 12.94 -5.47 6.27
CA VAL A 58 13.86 -4.38 5.93
C VAL A 58 14.54 -3.78 7.15
N VAL A 59 13.85 -3.68 8.29
CA VAL A 59 14.38 -3.08 9.53
C VAL A 59 14.97 -4.16 10.44
N GLU A 60 14.23 -5.24 10.71
CA GLU A 60 14.66 -6.24 11.70
C GLU A 60 15.67 -7.24 11.13
N LYS A 61 15.36 -7.86 9.98
CA LYS A 61 16.17 -8.93 9.38
C LYS A 61 17.35 -8.42 8.56
N ASP A 62 17.07 -7.68 7.48
CA ASP A 62 18.08 -7.29 6.51
C ASP A 62 18.76 -5.96 6.86
N LYS A 63 18.20 -5.20 7.82
CA LYS A 63 18.74 -3.93 8.35
C LYS A 63 19.16 -2.93 7.25
N ILE A 64 18.34 -2.82 6.21
CA ILE A 64 18.59 -1.98 5.04
C ILE A 64 18.43 -0.50 5.39
N VAL A 65 17.42 -0.18 6.21
CA VAL A 65 17.13 1.15 6.78
C VAL A 65 16.86 1.03 8.28
N SER A 66 16.98 2.15 9.00
CA SER A 66 16.62 2.23 10.42
C SER A 66 15.10 2.29 10.64
N GLU A 67 14.63 2.04 11.87
CA GLU A 67 13.20 2.16 12.22
C GLU A 67 12.69 3.60 11.99
N GLU A 68 13.52 4.62 12.24
CA GLU A 68 13.15 6.02 12.01
C GLU A 68 13.00 6.33 10.51
N GLU A 69 13.99 5.92 9.70
CA GLU A 69 13.96 6.07 8.25
C GLU A 69 12.75 5.33 7.62
N PHE A 70 12.42 4.14 8.13
CA PHE A 70 11.24 3.39 7.67
C PHE A 70 9.93 4.10 8.02
N ASN A 71 9.81 4.61 9.25
CA ASN A 71 8.62 5.35 9.69
C ASN A 71 8.40 6.62 8.85
N ASP A 72 9.48 7.25 8.38
CA ASP A 72 9.41 8.43 7.50
C ASP A 72 8.89 8.08 6.11
N ASP A 73 9.39 6.99 5.53
CA ASP A 73 8.90 6.50 4.24
C ASP A 73 7.43 6.07 4.34
N VAL A 74 7.05 5.36 5.41
CA VAL A 74 5.66 4.97 5.66
C VAL A 74 4.76 6.18 5.86
N MET A 75 5.25 7.22 6.53
CA MET A 75 4.52 8.48 6.69
C MET A 75 4.24 9.15 5.35
N ILE A 76 5.28 9.32 4.55
CA ILE A 76 5.18 9.98 3.24
C ILE A 76 4.28 9.16 2.31
N ALA A 77 4.48 7.84 2.28
CA ALA A 77 3.67 6.93 1.49
C ALA A 77 2.19 6.92 1.92
N SER A 78 1.91 7.12 3.22
CA SER A 78 0.52 7.16 3.71
C SER A 78 -0.23 8.41 3.25
N ILE A 79 0.48 9.53 3.03
CA ILE A 79 -0.11 10.81 2.59
C ILE A 79 -0.09 11.01 1.07
N THR A 80 0.63 10.17 0.35
CA THR A 80 0.68 10.20 -1.11
C THR A 80 -0.44 9.34 -1.69
N PRO A 81 -1.04 9.76 -2.81
CA PRO A 81 -1.83 8.86 -3.63
C PRO A 81 -0.96 7.87 -4.37
N GLY A 82 -1.35 6.60 -4.34
CA GLY A 82 -0.71 5.56 -5.11
C GLY A 82 -0.80 4.20 -4.46
N ALA A 83 0.12 3.33 -4.88
CA ALA A 83 0.29 2.01 -4.33
C ALA A 83 1.17 2.07 -3.08
N LEU A 84 0.57 2.20 -1.91
CA LEU A 84 1.24 2.29 -0.60
C LEU A 84 2.47 1.36 -0.44
N PRO A 85 2.43 0.06 -0.79
CA PRO A 85 3.61 -0.81 -0.67
C PRO A 85 4.74 -0.46 -1.65
N VAL A 86 4.38 0.00 -2.85
CA VAL A 86 5.33 0.44 -3.88
C VAL A 86 5.96 1.77 -3.50
N GLU A 87 5.20 2.67 -2.88
CA GLU A 87 5.68 3.95 -2.37
C GLU A 87 6.65 3.76 -1.19
N VAL A 88 6.32 2.89 -0.23
CA VAL A 88 7.26 2.53 0.84
C VAL A 88 8.53 1.90 0.26
N ALA A 89 8.42 0.99 -0.72
CA ALA A 89 9.58 0.43 -1.42
C ALA A 89 10.39 1.49 -2.17
N THR A 90 9.72 2.48 -2.79
CA THR A 90 10.33 3.63 -3.47
C THR A 90 11.18 4.45 -2.50
N GLY A 91 10.65 4.75 -1.31
CA GLY A 91 11.39 5.42 -0.23
C GLY A 91 12.62 4.65 0.23
N ILE A 92 12.44 3.37 0.60
CA ILE A 92 13.54 2.51 1.05
C ILE A 92 14.62 2.42 -0.04
N GLY A 93 14.20 2.30 -1.30
CA GLY A 93 15.11 2.23 -2.44
C GLY A 93 15.89 3.52 -2.67
N ARG A 94 15.24 4.67 -2.49
CA ARG A 94 15.88 5.97 -2.55
C ARG A 94 16.96 6.08 -1.47
N GLN A 95 16.66 5.68 -0.23
CA GLN A 95 17.62 5.73 0.87
C GLN A 95 18.80 4.77 0.66
N ALA A 96 18.55 3.60 0.07
CA ALA A 96 19.59 2.60 -0.16
C ALA A 96 20.53 2.95 -1.34
N SER A 97 20.02 3.46 -2.46
CA SER A 97 20.81 3.64 -3.69
C SER A 97 20.31 4.77 -4.61
N GLY A 98 19.63 5.78 -4.07
CA GLY A 98 19.13 6.94 -4.82
C GLY A 98 18.13 6.55 -5.91
N LEU A 99 18.16 7.25 -7.05
CA LEU A 99 17.20 7.07 -8.15
C LEU A 99 17.13 5.62 -8.67
N LYS A 100 18.28 4.94 -8.78
CA LYS A 100 18.34 3.55 -9.25
C LYS A 100 17.73 2.59 -8.24
N GLY A 101 18.03 2.80 -6.94
CA GLY A 101 17.45 1.99 -5.87
C GLY A 101 15.95 2.16 -5.78
N MET A 102 15.47 3.39 -5.91
CA MET A 102 14.04 3.72 -5.92
C MET A 102 13.29 2.96 -7.01
N ALA A 103 13.78 3.02 -8.26
CA ALA A 103 13.16 2.32 -9.38
C ALA A 103 13.22 0.79 -9.21
N ALA A 104 14.36 0.27 -8.78
CA ALA A 104 14.56 -1.16 -8.59
C ALA A 104 13.67 -1.73 -7.47
N ALA A 105 13.58 -1.05 -6.33
CA ALA A 105 12.75 -1.45 -5.20
C ALA A 105 11.26 -1.41 -5.55
N ALA A 106 10.80 -0.32 -6.16
CA ALA A 106 9.41 -0.16 -6.59
C ALA A 106 8.99 -1.24 -7.60
N THR A 107 9.85 -1.49 -8.61
CA THR A 107 9.61 -2.52 -9.63
C THR A 107 9.64 -3.91 -8.99
N ALA A 108 10.66 -4.23 -8.19
CA ALA A 108 10.79 -5.53 -7.55
C ALA A 108 9.61 -5.84 -6.62
N MET A 109 9.08 -4.84 -5.92
CA MET A 109 7.91 -4.98 -5.07
C MET A 109 6.62 -5.26 -5.86
N ALA A 110 6.43 -4.57 -6.99
CA ALA A 110 5.21 -4.67 -7.80
C ALA A 110 5.20 -5.87 -8.76
N LEU A 111 6.39 -6.26 -9.26
CA LEU A 111 6.55 -7.19 -10.38
C LEU A 111 5.97 -8.60 -10.11
N PRO A 112 6.20 -9.26 -8.96
CA PRO A 112 5.68 -10.61 -8.72
C PRO A 112 4.16 -10.67 -8.81
N GLY A 113 3.47 -9.74 -8.14
CA GLY A 113 2.01 -9.69 -8.14
C GLY A 113 1.43 -9.38 -9.51
N ALA A 114 2.03 -8.43 -10.23
CA ALA A 114 1.61 -8.10 -11.59
C ALA A 114 1.81 -9.28 -12.56
N LEU A 115 2.98 -9.93 -12.51
CA LEU A 115 3.30 -11.08 -13.35
C LEU A 115 2.36 -12.26 -13.07
N LEU A 116 2.15 -12.61 -11.80
CA LEU A 116 1.24 -13.68 -11.40
C LEU A 116 -0.20 -13.39 -11.83
N THR A 117 -0.61 -12.12 -11.80
CA THR A 117 -1.96 -11.70 -12.22
C THR A 117 -2.17 -11.98 -13.71
N VAL A 118 -1.21 -11.57 -14.54
CA VAL A 118 -1.28 -11.81 -15.99
C VAL A 118 -1.21 -13.30 -16.31
N LEU A 119 -0.33 -14.05 -15.65
CA LEU A 119 -0.22 -15.49 -15.85
C LEU A 119 -1.52 -16.21 -15.48
N LEU A 120 -2.11 -15.87 -14.33
CA LEU A 120 -3.34 -16.51 -13.87
C LEU A 120 -4.53 -16.13 -14.75
N GLN A 121 -4.63 -14.87 -15.21
CA GLN A 121 -5.64 -14.47 -16.18
C GLN A 121 -5.47 -15.20 -17.52
N ALA A 122 -4.25 -15.36 -18.02
CA ALA A 122 -3.99 -16.11 -19.25
C ALA A 122 -4.42 -17.58 -19.14
N VAL A 123 -4.17 -18.21 -17.98
CA VAL A 123 -4.65 -19.58 -17.70
C VAL A 123 -6.17 -19.63 -17.61
N ILE A 124 -6.81 -18.69 -16.90
CA ILE A 124 -8.28 -18.64 -16.78
C ILE A 124 -8.96 -18.43 -18.13
N SER A 125 -8.41 -17.60 -19.00
CA SER A 125 -8.93 -17.41 -20.37
C SER A 125 -8.87 -18.71 -21.20
N SER A 126 -8.02 -19.67 -20.81
CA SER A 126 -7.87 -20.97 -21.47
C SER A 126 -8.54 -22.14 -20.73
N ALA A 127 -8.99 -21.96 -19.48
CA ALA A 127 -9.44 -23.05 -18.59
C ALA A 127 -10.91 -22.92 -18.18
N GLY A 128 -11.59 -24.07 -18.05
CA GLY A 128 -13.02 -24.15 -17.69
C GLY A 128 -13.36 -23.74 -16.25
N SER A 129 -14.67 -23.76 -15.92
CA SER A 129 -15.25 -23.30 -14.65
C SER A 129 -14.67 -23.92 -13.36
N VAL A 130 -14.04 -25.10 -13.45
CA VAL A 130 -13.41 -25.81 -12.32
C VAL A 130 -12.23 -25.03 -11.72
N VAL A 131 -11.44 -24.34 -12.55
CA VAL A 131 -10.26 -23.57 -12.08
C VAL A 131 -10.69 -22.35 -11.26
N LYS A 132 -11.83 -21.74 -11.59
CA LYS A 132 -12.36 -20.57 -10.86
C LYS A 132 -12.74 -20.93 -9.41
N SER A 133 -13.27 -22.13 -9.17
CA SER A 133 -13.61 -22.59 -7.82
C SER A 133 -12.37 -22.78 -6.94
N GLN A 134 -11.32 -23.43 -7.45
CA GLN A 134 -10.09 -23.68 -6.68
C GLN A 134 -9.35 -22.38 -6.28
N ILE A 135 -9.38 -21.37 -7.15
CA ILE A 135 -8.78 -20.05 -6.86
C ILE A 135 -9.49 -19.36 -5.69
N ASN A 136 -10.83 -19.46 -5.63
CA ASN A 136 -11.61 -18.87 -4.53
C ASN A 136 -11.27 -19.50 -3.17
N TYR A 137 -11.14 -20.82 -3.09
CA TYR A 137 -10.75 -21.49 -1.84
C TYR A 137 -9.31 -21.20 -1.42
N LEU A 138 -8.38 -21.09 -2.37
CA LEU A 138 -7.00 -20.70 -2.09
C LEU A 138 -6.95 -19.30 -1.43
N SER A 139 -7.79 -18.38 -1.90
CA SER A 139 -7.92 -17.02 -1.35
C SER A 139 -8.39 -17.01 0.12
N ILE A 140 -9.20 -17.99 0.56
CA ILE A 140 -9.70 -18.07 1.94
C ILE A 140 -8.54 -18.28 2.93
N GLY A 141 -7.68 -19.27 2.67
CA GLY A 141 -6.54 -19.57 3.54
C GLY A 141 -5.56 -18.44 3.66
N ILE A 142 -5.27 -17.80 2.53
CA ILE A 142 -4.36 -16.69 2.50
C ILE A 142 -4.96 -15.48 3.23
N SER A 143 -6.26 -15.21 3.04
CA SER A 143 -6.98 -14.16 3.78
C SER A 143 -6.93 -14.38 5.30
N ALA A 144 -7.15 -15.62 5.77
CA ALA A 144 -7.07 -15.96 7.18
C ALA A 144 -5.68 -15.71 7.78
N PHE A 145 -4.61 -16.05 7.04
CA PHE A 145 -3.24 -15.76 7.44
C PHE A 145 -2.97 -14.25 7.59
N ILE A 146 -3.36 -13.46 6.58
CA ILE A 146 -3.19 -11.99 6.58
C ILE A 146 -3.90 -11.38 7.78
N ILE A 147 -5.15 -11.76 8.01
CA ILE A 147 -5.96 -11.26 9.14
C ILE A 147 -5.20 -11.46 10.45
N LEU A 148 -4.60 -12.62 10.66
CA LEU A 148 -3.81 -12.89 11.86
C LEU A 148 -2.57 -11.99 11.97
N THR A 149 -1.84 -11.77 10.87
CA THR A 149 -0.68 -10.86 10.84
C THR A 149 -1.07 -9.41 11.13
N LEU A 150 -2.18 -8.95 10.56
CA LEU A 150 -2.72 -7.60 10.77
C LEU A 150 -3.10 -7.37 12.24
N LEU A 151 -3.78 -8.35 12.85
CA LEU A 151 -4.14 -8.32 14.26
C LEU A 151 -2.90 -8.31 15.16
N ALA A 152 -1.89 -9.13 14.84
CA ALA A 152 -0.65 -9.21 15.60
C ALA A 152 0.12 -7.87 15.60
N TYR A 153 0.19 -7.20 14.44
CA TYR A 153 0.81 -5.88 14.33
C TYR A 153 0.04 -4.81 15.12
N SER A 154 -1.29 -4.82 15.01
CA SER A 154 -2.15 -3.87 15.73
C SER A 154 -1.99 -4.01 17.25
N LEU A 155 -1.93 -5.25 17.74
CA LEU A 155 -1.63 -5.55 19.15
C LEU A 155 -0.21 -5.12 19.54
N GLY A 156 0.78 -5.35 18.68
CA GLY A 156 2.16 -4.91 18.89
C GLY A 156 2.27 -3.40 19.07
N THR A 157 1.53 -2.63 18.26
CA THR A 157 1.46 -1.16 18.36
C THR A 157 0.87 -0.71 19.71
N VAL A 158 -0.19 -1.36 20.18
CA VAL A 158 -0.77 -1.06 21.50
C VAL A 158 0.21 -1.43 22.62
N CYS A 159 0.85 -2.59 22.56
CA CYS A 159 1.85 -3.02 23.55
C CYS A 159 3.04 -2.05 23.63
N GLN A 160 3.54 -1.59 22.48
CA GLN A 160 4.62 -0.60 22.43
C GLN A 160 4.21 0.74 23.07
N ALA A 161 2.95 1.16 22.87
CA ALA A 161 2.40 2.36 23.48
C ALA A 161 2.18 2.22 25.00
N VAL A 162 1.76 1.04 25.47
CA VAL A 162 1.63 0.73 26.90
C VAL A 162 2.99 0.86 27.59
N ASN A 163 4.06 0.35 26.97
CA ASN A 163 5.43 0.49 27.48
C ASN A 163 5.87 1.96 27.60
N LYS A 164 5.34 2.85 26.74
CA LYS A 164 5.59 4.30 26.76
C LYS A 164 4.60 5.11 27.61
N ARG A 165 3.70 4.46 28.37
CA ARG A 165 2.60 5.07 29.15
C ARG A 165 1.57 5.86 28.32
N GLU A 166 1.47 5.59 27.02
CA GLU A 166 0.54 6.26 26.08
C GLU A 166 -0.52 5.30 25.51
N GLY A 167 -0.63 4.09 26.08
CA GLY A 167 -1.52 3.04 25.58
C GLY A 167 -2.98 3.44 25.42
N GLN A 168 -3.51 4.27 26.33
CA GLN A 168 -4.90 4.77 26.24
C GLN A 168 -5.12 5.67 25.01
N LEU A 169 -4.18 6.56 24.71
CA LEU A 169 -4.26 7.46 23.56
C LEU A 169 -4.18 6.66 22.24
N TYR A 170 -3.23 5.74 22.15
CA TYR A 170 -3.06 4.89 20.97
C TYR A 170 -4.28 4.00 20.75
N GLY A 171 -4.80 3.38 21.82
CA GLY A 171 -6.01 2.57 21.75
C GLY A 171 -7.24 3.36 21.27
N LEU A 172 -7.40 4.61 21.73
CA LEU A 172 -8.50 5.48 21.31
C LEU A 172 -8.38 5.87 19.84
N ILE A 173 -7.17 6.19 19.35
CA ILE A 173 -6.94 6.51 17.94
C ILE A 173 -7.21 5.29 17.05
N ILE A 174 -6.70 4.12 17.43
CA ILE A 174 -6.92 2.86 16.70
C ILE A 174 -8.41 2.56 16.60
N LEU A 175 -9.13 2.61 17.73
CA LEU A 175 -10.57 2.36 17.77
C LEU A 175 -11.35 3.40 16.95
N GLY A 176 -11.02 4.68 17.08
CA GLY A 176 -11.67 5.75 16.34
C GLY A 176 -11.52 5.60 14.83
N VAL A 177 -10.29 5.35 14.36
CA VAL A 177 -10.01 5.12 12.94
C VAL A 177 -10.72 3.85 12.43
N PHE A 178 -10.70 2.78 13.21
CA PHE A 178 -11.37 1.52 12.85
C PHE A 178 -12.88 1.68 12.71
N LEU A 179 -13.55 2.38 13.62
CA LEU A 179 -15.00 2.61 13.58
C LEU A 179 -15.40 3.54 12.43
N LEU A 180 -14.62 4.60 12.19
CA LEU A 180 -14.89 5.56 11.11
C LEU A 180 -14.66 4.97 9.71
N SER A 181 -13.63 4.15 9.54
CA SER A 181 -13.28 3.55 8.25
C SER A 181 -13.96 2.20 7.99
N GLY A 182 -14.27 1.44 9.05
CA GLY A 182 -14.69 0.04 8.96
C GLY A 182 -16.19 -0.21 9.03
N GLU A 183 -17.02 0.82 9.14
CA GLU A 183 -18.46 0.70 9.36
C GLU A 183 -19.17 -0.25 8.38
N LYS A 184 -18.92 -0.11 7.07
CA LYS A 184 -19.51 -1.00 6.05
C LYS A 184 -19.15 -2.46 6.32
N SER A 185 -17.87 -2.73 6.58
CA SER A 185 -17.38 -4.08 6.85
C SER A 185 -17.89 -4.60 8.19
N ILE A 186 -18.06 -3.73 9.19
CA ILE A 186 -18.66 -4.07 10.50
C ILE A 186 -20.15 -4.42 10.34
N TYR A 187 -20.91 -3.65 9.57
CA TYR A 187 -22.33 -3.91 9.33
C TYR A 187 -22.52 -5.22 8.57
N GLN A 188 -21.70 -5.45 7.55
CA GLN A 188 -21.62 -6.74 6.87
C GLN A 188 -21.22 -7.87 7.81
N LEU A 189 -20.30 -7.65 8.75
CA LEU A 189 -19.89 -8.63 9.77
C LEU A 189 -21.05 -9.00 10.71
N PHE A 190 -21.93 -8.08 11.06
CA PHE A 190 -23.11 -8.35 11.88
C PHE A 190 -24.35 -8.77 11.06
N GLY A 191 -24.27 -8.80 9.73
CA GLY A 191 -25.41 -9.12 8.86
C GLY A 191 -26.50 -8.05 8.89
N LEU A 192 -26.13 -6.81 9.20
CA LEU A 192 -27.04 -5.68 9.24
C LEU A 192 -27.09 -5.01 7.87
N ASP A 193 -28.22 -5.07 7.17
CA ASP A 193 -28.48 -4.33 5.93
C ASP A 193 -28.83 -2.85 6.21
N ILE A 194 -28.07 -2.23 7.10
CA ILE A 194 -28.21 -0.82 7.44
C ILE A 194 -27.29 -0.02 6.53
N LYS A 195 -27.77 1.10 5.97
CA LYS A 195 -26.91 2.01 5.22
C LYS A 195 -25.84 2.58 6.17
N PRO A 196 -24.54 2.46 5.86
CA PRO A 196 -23.48 3.01 6.69
C PRO A 196 -23.62 4.54 6.80
N ILE A 197 -23.49 5.04 8.03
CA ILE A 197 -23.65 6.43 8.41
C ILE A 197 -22.48 7.28 7.91
N PHE A 198 -21.26 6.82 8.13
CA PHE A 198 -20.01 7.49 7.81
C PHE A 198 -19.38 6.96 6.52
N ALA A 199 -19.28 5.63 6.33
CA ALA A 199 -18.70 5.01 5.12
C ALA A 199 -17.43 5.71 4.58
N LEU A 200 -16.57 6.20 5.47
CA LEU A 200 -15.51 7.13 5.07
C LEU A 200 -14.39 6.39 4.37
N SER A 201 -13.88 7.00 3.31
CA SER A 201 -12.62 6.54 2.69
C SER A 201 -11.44 6.80 3.64
N THR A 202 -10.41 5.97 3.55
CA THR A 202 -9.16 6.16 4.30
C THR A 202 -8.56 7.55 4.10
N ILE A 203 -8.75 8.17 2.92
CA ILE A 203 -8.33 9.56 2.62
C ILE A 203 -9.00 10.56 3.53
N GLN A 204 -10.31 10.41 3.74
CA GLN A 204 -11.08 11.35 4.55
C GLN A 204 -10.70 11.22 6.02
N VAL A 205 -10.48 9.99 6.47
CA VAL A 205 -10.01 9.71 7.84
C VAL A 205 -8.60 10.26 8.05
N LEU A 206 -7.70 10.04 7.10
CA LEU A 206 -6.34 10.53 7.16
C LEU A 206 -6.30 12.06 7.04
N GLY A 207 -7.03 12.65 6.11
CA GLY A 207 -7.16 14.10 5.94
C GLY A 207 -7.75 14.79 7.17
N ALA A 208 -8.75 14.18 7.82
CA ALA A 208 -9.26 14.62 9.11
C ALA A 208 -8.19 14.55 10.21
N ALA A 209 -7.45 13.44 10.29
CA ALA A 209 -6.36 13.29 11.25
C ALA A 209 -5.25 14.33 11.02
N PHE A 210 -4.86 14.57 9.76
CA PHE A 210 -3.90 15.62 9.41
C PHE A 210 -4.39 16.99 9.78
N PHE A 211 -5.64 17.35 9.48
CA PHE A 211 -6.20 18.63 9.91
C PHE A 211 -6.09 18.82 11.42
N VAL A 212 -6.47 17.81 12.22
CA VAL A 212 -6.35 17.86 13.69
C VAL A 212 -4.89 18.04 14.10
N ILE A 213 -3.97 17.28 13.52
CA ILE A 213 -2.53 17.36 13.82
C ILE A 213 -1.96 18.74 13.47
N LEU A 214 -2.26 19.23 12.26
CA LEU A 214 -1.76 20.50 11.72
C LEU A 214 -2.30 21.69 12.51
N PHE A 215 -3.61 21.69 12.80
CA PHE A 215 -4.27 22.78 13.51
C PHE A 215 -3.87 22.85 14.99
N THR A 216 -3.70 21.69 15.65
CA THR A 216 -3.29 21.65 17.05
C THR A 216 -1.79 21.86 17.25
N LYS A 217 -0.99 21.89 16.16
CA LYS A 217 0.48 21.86 16.20
C LYS A 217 1.00 20.72 17.12
N GLY A 218 0.29 19.59 17.16
CA GLY A 218 0.57 18.44 18.04
C GLY A 218 0.31 18.60 19.53
N HIS A 219 -0.14 19.76 19.98
CA HIS A 219 -0.47 19.97 21.40
C HIS A 219 -1.92 19.55 21.68
N VAL A 220 -2.19 18.24 21.58
CA VAL A 220 -3.55 17.67 21.70
C VAL A 220 -4.18 17.95 23.09
N ARG A 221 -3.37 18.22 24.11
CA ARG A 221 -3.84 18.57 25.47
C ARG A 221 -4.29 20.02 25.63
N CYS A 222 -4.05 20.90 24.65
CA CYS A 222 -4.48 22.30 24.73
C CYS A 222 -5.96 22.43 24.32
N LEU A 223 -6.87 22.50 25.30
CA LEU A 223 -8.32 22.59 25.06
C LEU A 223 -8.71 23.71 24.08
N ARG A 224 -8.01 24.85 24.11
CA ARG A 224 -8.30 26.02 23.26
C ARG A 224 -8.14 25.74 21.77
N ARG A 225 -7.29 24.79 21.37
CA ARG A 225 -7.08 24.39 19.96
C ARG A 225 -7.71 23.04 19.63
N SER A 226 -7.74 22.11 20.58
CA SER A 226 -8.31 20.78 20.34
C SER A 226 -9.82 20.77 20.20
N ILE A 227 -10.55 21.61 20.96
CA ILE A 227 -12.02 21.65 20.88
C ILE A 227 -12.50 22.15 19.50
N PRO A 228 -12.02 23.30 18.97
CA PRO A 228 -12.39 23.74 17.62
C PRO A 228 -12.01 22.72 16.53
N ALA A 229 -10.83 22.09 16.65
CA ALA A 229 -10.39 21.05 15.71
C ALA A 229 -11.35 19.85 15.72
N ALA A 230 -11.74 19.38 16.89
CA ALA A 230 -12.67 18.28 17.05
C ALA A 230 -14.05 18.62 16.47
N ILE A 231 -14.57 19.82 16.73
CA ILE A 231 -15.86 20.27 16.19
C ILE A 231 -15.83 20.30 14.66
N ILE A 232 -14.84 20.96 14.07
CA ILE A 232 -14.72 21.07 12.59
C ILE A 232 -14.58 19.68 11.97
N THR A 233 -13.79 18.80 12.59
CA THR A 233 -13.59 17.43 12.12
C THR A 233 -14.89 16.63 12.19
N VAL A 234 -15.62 16.69 13.30
CA VAL A 234 -16.91 16.00 13.45
C VAL A 234 -17.93 16.52 12.43
N CYS A 235 -18.02 17.83 12.21
CA CYS A 235 -18.87 18.42 11.17
C CYS A 235 -18.47 17.92 9.77
N TYR A 236 -17.18 17.79 9.48
CA TYR A 236 -16.71 17.22 8.22
C TYR A 236 -17.11 15.75 8.08
N LEU A 237 -16.90 14.93 9.11
CA LEU A 237 -17.24 13.49 9.08
C LEU A 237 -18.75 13.27 8.89
N LEU A 238 -19.59 14.08 9.55
CA LEU A 238 -21.05 14.05 9.43
C LEU A 238 -21.57 14.50 8.05
N CYS A 239 -20.81 15.34 7.34
CA CYS A 239 -21.14 15.80 6.00
C CYS A 239 -20.58 14.88 4.91
N ALA A 240 -19.39 14.33 5.13
CA ALA A 240 -18.73 13.38 4.24
C ALA A 240 -19.42 12.01 4.24
N GLY A 241 -20.12 11.67 5.32
CA GLY A 241 -20.82 10.41 5.48
C GLY A 241 -22.06 10.23 4.62
N ASN A 242 -22.36 8.97 4.31
CA ASN A 242 -23.50 8.55 3.49
C ASN A 242 -24.86 8.77 4.16
N ALA A 243 -24.94 9.01 5.48
CA ALA A 243 -26.19 9.37 6.15
C ALA A 243 -26.66 10.80 5.86
N HIS A 244 -25.83 11.65 5.24
CA HIS A 244 -26.18 13.03 4.88
C HIS A 244 -26.86 13.83 6.02
N ILE A 245 -26.41 13.61 7.26
CA ILE A 245 -26.94 14.25 8.47
C ILE A 245 -26.77 15.78 8.38
N ILE A 246 -25.68 16.22 7.75
CA ILE A 246 -25.44 17.61 7.34
C ILE A 246 -25.60 17.68 5.81
N PRO A 247 -26.25 18.73 5.26
CA PRO A 247 -26.44 18.87 3.82
C PRO A 247 -25.12 18.80 3.05
N VAL A 248 -25.09 17.99 1.99
CA VAL A 248 -23.90 17.74 1.15
C VAL A 248 -23.34 19.03 0.53
N SER A 249 -24.17 20.05 0.34
CA SER A 249 -23.78 21.39 -0.12
C SER A 249 -22.79 22.09 0.83
N ALA A 250 -22.76 21.73 2.12
CA ALA A 250 -21.82 22.28 3.09
C ALA A 250 -20.42 21.63 3.02
N LYS A 251 -20.30 20.44 2.39
CA LYS A 251 -19.04 19.70 2.25
C LYS A 251 -17.90 20.52 1.64
N PRO A 252 -18.06 21.20 0.48
CA PRO A 252 -16.99 21.99 -0.10
C PRO A 252 -16.58 23.17 0.81
N PHE A 253 -17.53 23.76 1.53
CA PHE A 253 -17.23 24.85 2.46
C PHE A 253 -16.43 24.37 3.67
N ILE A 254 -16.85 23.29 4.33
CA ILE A 254 -16.12 22.72 5.48
C ILE A 254 -14.72 22.26 5.04
N LEU A 255 -14.61 21.62 3.87
CA LEU A 255 -13.32 21.20 3.34
C LEU A 255 -12.42 22.40 3.00
N ALA A 256 -12.98 23.49 2.47
CA ALA A 256 -12.24 24.73 2.26
C ALA A 256 -11.75 25.35 3.58
N VAL A 257 -12.59 25.37 4.62
CA VAL A 257 -12.20 25.83 5.96
C VAL A 257 -11.06 24.97 6.52
N MET A 258 -11.19 23.64 6.46
CA MET A 258 -10.15 22.71 6.90
C MET A 258 -8.85 22.92 6.12
N ALA A 259 -8.92 23.09 4.80
CA ALA A 259 -7.76 23.33 3.96
C ALA A 259 -7.08 24.67 4.30
N VAL A 260 -7.84 25.76 4.41
CA VAL A 260 -7.32 27.09 4.76
C VAL A 260 -6.66 27.06 6.13
N LEU A 261 -7.31 26.49 7.14
CA LEU A 261 -6.75 26.40 8.49
C LEU A 261 -5.51 25.49 8.56
N SER A 262 -5.50 24.39 7.81
CA SER A 262 -4.33 23.52 7.66
C SER A 262 -3.16 24.24 7.01
N ILE A 263 -3.42 24.98 5.93
CA ILE A 263 -2.43 25.78 5.22
C ILE A 263 -1.90 26.89 6.13
N LEU A 264 -2.76 27.59 6.86
CA LEU A 264 -2.34 28.63 7.81
C LEU A 264 -1.48 28.04 8.93
N GLY A 265 -1.86 26.90 9.49
CA GLY A 265 -1.06 26.18 10.48
C GLY A 265 0.31 25.79 9.94
N LEU A 266 0.35 25.25 8.72
CA LEU A 266 1.59 24.88 8.03
C LEU A 266 2.46 26.11 7.71
N VAL A 267 1.89 27.18 7.16
CA VAL A 267 2.59 28.42 6.81
C VAL A 267 3.18 29.07 8.06
N GLN A 268 2.41 29.15 9.16
CA GLN A 268 2.96 29.64 10.43
C GLN A 268 4.13 28.79 10.90
N SER A 269 4.02 27.46 10.84
CA SER A 269 5.13 26.56 11.18
C SER A 269 6.35 26.79 10.28
N ILE A 270 6.15 27.02 8.98
CA ILE A 270 7.23 27.33 8.02
C ILE A 270 7.91 28.67 8.36
N VAL A 271 7.13 29.70 8.69
CA VAL A 271 7.64 31.04 9.03
C VAL A 271 8.42 31.02 10.34
N GLU A 272 7.95 30.25 11.33
CA GLU A 272 8.59 30.05 12.63
C GLU A 272 9.90 29.21 12.54
N SER A 273 10.18 28.57 11.39
CA SER A 273 11.34 27.68 11.26
C SER A 273 12.66 28.42 10.99
N PRO A 274 13.71 28.19 11.80
CA PRO A 274 15.01 28.83 11.63
C PRO A 274 15.86 28.25 10.48
N HIS A 275 15.54 27.05 9.97
CA HIS A 275 16.33 26.38 8.94
C HIS A 275 15.54 26.19 7.64
N LYS A 276 15.97 26.91 6.60
CA LYS A 276 15.40 26.79 5.24
C LYS A 276 16.35 25.97 4.37
N LYS A 277 16.12 24.65 4.26
CA LYS A 277 16.79 23.81 3.24
C LYS A 277 16.30 24.25 1.85
N ALA A 278 17.18 24.24 0.84
CA ALA A 278 16.80 24.55 -0.53
C ALA A 278 15.92 23.42 -1.11
N PHE A 279 14.89 23.77 -1.90
CA PHE A 279 14.06 22.76 -2.56
C PHE A 279 14.87 22.05 -3.67
N PRO A 280 14.93 20.70 -3.68
CA PRO A 280 15.75 19.96 -4.63
C PRO A 280 15.10 19.85 -6.03
N ALA A 281 14.79 20.98 -6.66
CA ALA A 281 14.06 21.05 -7.94
C ALA A 281 14.72 20.23 -9.07
N LYS A 282 16.05 20.27 -9.18
CA LYS A 282 16.79 19.50 -10.19
C LYS A 282 16.63 17.99 -10.00
N ARG A 283 16.61 17.52 -8.75
CA ARG A 283 16.44 16.10 -8.41
C ARG A 283 15.02 15.65 -8.76
N LEU A 284 14.03 16.44 -8.36
CA LEU A 284 12.63 16.19 -8.68
C LEU A 284 12.41 16.10 -10.20
N ALA A 285 12.91 17.07 -10.97
CA ALA A 285 12.80 17.05 -12.43
C ALA A 285 13.48 15.82 -13.06
N THR A 286 14.64 15.43 -12.55
CA THR A 286 15.36 14.22 -13.00
C THR A 286 14.55 12.95 -12.71
N SER A 287 13.94 12.86 -11.52
CA SER A 287 13.13 11.70 -11.13
C SER A 287 11.83 11.61 -11.91
N VAL A 288 11.10 12.73 -12.07
CA VAL A 288 9.88 12.78 -12.89
C VAL A 288 10.20 12.42 -14.35
N GLY A 289 11.29 12.95 -14.90
CA GLY A 289 11.76 12.59 -16.25
C GLY A 289 12.10 11.10 -16.37
N PHE A 290 12.72 10.51 -15.35
CA PHE A 290 13.01 9.08 -15.29
C PHE A 290 11.72 8.24 -15.28
N TRP A 291 10.74 8.59 -14.44
CA TRP A 291 9.46 7.87 -14.37
C TRP A 291 8.65 7.99 -15.66
N LEU A 292 8.64 9.16 -16.30
CA LEU A 292 8.02 9.33 -17.62
C LEU A 292 8.70 8.45 -18.66
N LEU A 293 10.04 8.43 -18.69
CA LEU A 293 10.80 7.57 -19.60
C LEU A 293 10.53 6.08 -19.34
N PHE A 294 10.43 5.68 -18.07
CA PHE A 294 10.10 4.32 -17.66
C PHE A 294 8.74 3.87 -18.21
N VAL A 295 7.72 4.74 -18.13
CA VAL A 295 6.39 4.45 -18.72
C VAL A 295 6.46 4.37 -20.23
N VAL A 296 7.13 5.33 -20.88
CA VAL A 296 7.24 5.33 -22.34
C VAL A 296 7.90 4.04 -22.82
N ILE A 297 9.08 3.70 -22.32
CA ILE A 297 9.85 2.52 -22.74
C ILE A 297 9.03 1.23 -22.59
N LEU A 298 8.41 1.03 -21.44
CA LEU A 298 7.63 -0.18 -21.15
C LEU A 298 6.29 -0.20 -21.91
N SER A 299 5.80 0.94 -22.39
CA SER A 299 4.56 1.03 -23.15
C SER A 299 4.75 1.03 -24.67
N ILE A 300 5.98 1.13 -25.18
CA ILE A 300 6.28 1.10 -26.63
C ILE A 300 5.59 -0.08 -27.33
N PRO A 301 5.69 -1.34 -26.84
CA PRO A 301 5.06 -2.46 -27.52
C PRO A 301 3.53 -2.31 -27.61
N ALA A 302 2.89 -1.83 -26.55
CA ALA A 302 1.45 -1.60 -26.50
C ALA A 302 1.00 -0.45 -27.43
N MET A 303 1.85 0.55 -27.65
CA MET A 303 1.56 1.67 -28.55
C MET A 303 1.53 1.24 -30.03
N PHE A 304 2.29 0.22 -30.41
CA PHE A 304 2.25 -0.35 -31.76
C PHE A 304 1.03 -1.24 -32.02
N LEU A 305 0.40 -1.76 -30.96
CA LEU A 305 -0.78 -2.62 -31.09
C LEU A 305 -2.06 -1.80 -31.29
N THR A 306 -2.27 -0.76 -30.47
CA THR A 306 -3.56 -0.05 -30.45
C THR A 306 -3.41 1.44 -30.17
N ALA A 307 -4.06 2.29 -30.97
CA ALA A 307 -4.10 3.74 -30.74
C ALA A 307 -4.78 4.13 -29.40
N LYS A 308 -5.66 3.26 -28.88
CA LYS A 308 -6.33 3.40 -27.57
C LYS A 308 -5.36 3.26 -26.39
N THR A 309 -4.16 2.70 -26.58
CA THR A 309 -3.14 2.54 -25.52
C THR A 309 -2.75 3.87 -24.91
N LEU A 310 -2.64 4.95 -25.70
CA LEU A 310 -2.29 6.26 -25.17
C LEU A 310 -3.36 6.80 -24.20
N LYS A 311 -4.64 6.60 -24.55
CA LYS A 311 -5.77 6.93 -23.66
C LYS A 311 -5.73 6.08 -22.40
N PHE A 312 -5.44 4.79 -22.53
CA PHE A 312 -5.30 3.87 -21.40
C PHE A 312 -4.16 4.28 -20.45
N ILE A 313 -2.99 4.64 -20.96
CA ILE A 313 -1.86 5.14 -20.16
C ILE A 313 -2.27 6.38 -19.35
N GLY A 314 -2.95 7.34 -19.99
CA GLY A 314 -3.45 8.53 -19.31
C GLY A 314 -4.45 8.19 -18.20
N MET A 315 -5.39 7.28 -18.47
CA MET A 315 -6.35 6.79 -17.47
C MET A 315 -5.68 6.01 -16.34
N GLY A 316 -4.63 5.22 -16.63
CA GLY A 316 -3.85 4.47 -15.63
C GLY A 316 -3.03 5.36 -14.72
N TRP A 317 -2.46 6.43 -15.24
CA TRP A 317 -1.83 7.48 -14.42
C TRP A 317 -2.85 8.18 -13.54
N LEU A 318 -3.98 8.60 -14.12
CA LEU A 318 -5.04 9.28 -13.40
C LEU A 318 -5.64 8.39 -12.31
N SER A 319 -5.90 7.11 -12.59
CA SER A 319 -6.42 6.16 -11.60
C SER A 319 -5.45 5.99 -10.44
N SER A 320 -4.14 5.96 -10.72
CA SER A 320 -3.11 5.83 -9.69
C SER A 320 -3.01 7.08 -8.81
N ILE A 321 -3.08 8.28 -9.41
CA ILE A 321 -3.06 9.56 -8.67
C ILE A 321 -4.37 9.79 -7.88
N MET A 322 -5.50 9.29 -8.35
CA MET A 322 -6.76 9.37 -7.62
C MET A 322 -6.90 8.29 -6.55
N SER A 323 -5.99 7.31 -6.54
CA SER A 323 -5.98 6.20 -5.60
C SER A 323 -5.35 6.60 -4.27
N PHE A 324 -6.17 7.07 -3.34
CA PHE A 324 -5.75 7.17 -1.95
C PHE A 324 -6.55 6.15 -1.13
N GLY A 325 -5.90 5.42 -0.24
CA GLY A 325 -6.62 4.68 0.81
C GLY A 325 -6.81 3.18 0.61
N GLY A 326 -5.75 2.45 0.25
CA GLY A 326 -5.78 0.98 0.22
C GLY A 326 -6.55 0.40 -0.98
N GLY A 327 -6.76 -0.93 -0.96
CA GLY A 327 -7.28 -1.68 -2.10
C GLY A 327 -8.72 -1.33 -2.50
N ASP A 328 -9.61 -1.21 -1.51
CA ASP A 328 -11.04 -0.99 -1.75
C ASP A 328 -11.33 0.41 -2.33
N ALA A 329 -10.53 1.40 -1.96
CA ALA A 329 -10.60 2.74 -2.54
C ALA A 329 -10.19 2.71 -4.02
N TYR A 330 -9.14 1.95 -4.36
CA TYR A 330 -8.72 1.81 -5.75
C TYR A 330 -9.79 1.12 -6.61
N LEU A 331 -10.44 0.07 -6.10
CA LEU A 331 -11.49 -0.63 -6.85
C LEU A 331 -12.63 0.30 -7.25
N SER A 332 -13.01 1.25 -6.38
CA SER A 332 -14.03 2.25 -6.68
C SER A 332 -13.58 3.23 -7.77
N VAL A 333 -12.32 3.71 -7.70
CA VAL A 333 -11.72 4.56 -8.73
C VAL A 333 -11.63 3.82 -10.07
N ALA A 334 -11.20 2.55 -10.03
CA ALA A 334 -11.06 1.72 -11.21
C ALA A 334 -12.42 1.40 -11.85
N GLN A 335 -13.46 1.18 -11.05
CA GLN A 335 -14.82 1.01 -11.54
C GLN A 335 -15.30 2.26 -12.28
N GLY A 336 -15.19 3.44 -11.67
CA GLY A 336 -15.64 4.69 -12.30
C GLY A 336 -14.84 5.07 -13.55
N LEU A 337 -13.53 4.80 -13.58
CA LEU A 337 -12.71 5.12 -14.74
C LEU A 337 -12.77 4.07 -15.84
N PHE A 338 -12.59 2.79 -15.52
CA PHE A 338 -12.41 1.74 -16.53
C PHE A 338 -13.70 1.00 -16.87
N VAL A 339 -14.60 0.78 -15.91
CA VAL A 339 -15.87 0.09 -16.17
C VAL A 339 -16.89 1.06 -16.76
N GLU A 340 -17.18 2.16 -16.05
CA GLU A 340 -18.13 3.19 -16.54
C GLU A 340 -17.57 3.94 -17.75
N GLY A 341 -16.25 4.06 -17.85
CA GLY A 341 -15.57 4.60 -19.03
C GLY A 341 -15.53 3.68 -20.25
N GLY A 342 -16.09 2.47 -20.16
CA GLY A 342 -16.23 1.53 -21.27
C GLY A 342 -14.92 0.88 -21.74
N VAL A 343 -13.91 0.80 -20.86
CA VAL A 343 -12.63 0.13 -21.15
C VAL A 343 -12.73 -1.38 -20.91
N ILE A 344 -13.49 -1.79 -19.88
CA ILE A 344 -13.72 -3.20 -19.51
C ILE A 344 -15.17 -3.40 -19.05
N ASN A 345 -15.75 -4.56 -19.34
CA ASN A 345 -17.10 -4.89 -18.88
C ASN A 345 -17.14 -5.17 -17.38
N ASN A 346 -18.28 -4.93 -16.73
CA ASN A 346 -18.45 -5.18 -15.30
C ASN A 346 -18.22 -6.66 -14.93
N ALA A 347 -18.70 -7.59 -15.76
CA ALA A 347 -18.53 -9.03 -15.55
C ALA A 347 -17.06 -9.46 -15.63
N ASP A 348 -16.30 -8.96 -16.60
CA ASP A 348 -14.87 -9.28 -16.76
C ASP A 348 -14.03 -8.62 -15.66
N PHE A 349 -14.38 -7.39 -15.29
CA PHE A 349 -13.72 -6.67 -14.22
C PHE A 349 -13.86 -7.40 -12.88
N TYR A 350 -15.08 -7.66 -12.40
CA TYR A 350 -15.27 -8.33 -11.11
C TYR A 350 -14.98 -9.83 -11.16
N GLY A 351 -15.38 -10.50 -12.24
CA GLY A 351 -15.31 -11.95 -12.37
C GLY A 351 -13.92 -12.49 -12.72
N ASN A 352 -13.08 -11.71 -13.42
CA ASN A 352 -11.74 -12.13 -13.81
C ASN A 352 -10.67 -11.26 -13.13
N VAL A 353 -10.69 -9.93 -13.33
CA VAL A 353 -9.59 -9.05 -12.87
C VAL A 353 -9.55 -8.95 -11.34
N VAL A 354 -10.66 -8.59 -10.69
CA VAL A 354 -10.74 -8.41 -9.24
C VAL A 354 -10.56 -9.73 -8.50
N ALA A 355 -11.19 -10.80 -9.00
CA ALA A 355 -11.05 -12.14 -8.43
C ALA A 355 -9.58 -12.61 -8.42
N VAL A 356 -8.89 -12.49 -9.56
CA VAL A 356 -7.46 -12.85 -9.66
C VAL A 356 -6.60 -11.95 -8.78
N ALA A 357 -6.82 -10.64 -8.82
CA ALA A 357 -6.05 -9.71 -8.02
C ALA A 357 -6.19 -9.97 -6.51
N ASN A 358 -7.37 -10.38 -6.04
CA ASN A 358 -7.59 -10.72 -4.62
C ASN A 358 -6.94 -12.05 -4.22
N ALA A 359 -6.84 -13.01 -5.14
CA ALA A 359 -6.24 -14.32 -4.88
C ALA A 359 -4.70 -14.31 -4.84
N LEU A 360 -4.06 -13.25 -5.34
CA LEU A 360 -2.60 -13.18 -5.53
C LEU A 360 -1.92 -12.18 -4.58
N PRO A 361 -0.63 -12.36 -4.27
CA PRO A 361 0.13 -11.40 -3.47
C PRO A 361 0.46 -10.13 -4.28
N GLY A 362 0.75 -9.03 -3.61
CA GLY A 362 1.21 -7.77 -4.16
C GLY A 362 0.22 -6.62 -4.04
N SER A 363 0.63 -5.45 -4.52
CA SER A 363 -0.20 -4.23 -4.56
C SER A 363 -1.46 -4.45 -5.39
N ILE A 364 -2.64 -4.22 -4.79
CA ILE A 364 -3.94 -4.33 -5.47
C ILE A 364 -3.99 -3.38 -6.68
N LEU A 365 -3.50 -2.15 -6.52
CA LEU A 365 -3.45 -1.17 -7.60
C LEU A 365 -2.66 -1.70 -8.81
N CYS A 366 -1.45 -2.22 -8.58
CA CYS A 366 -0.61 -2.75 -9.65
C CYS A 366 -1.25 -3.97 -10.32
N LYS A 367 -1.81 -4.89 -9.54
CA LYS A 367 -2.46 -6.10 -10.06
C LYS A 367 -3.68 -5.76 -10.91
N ILE A 368 -4.59 -4.94 -10.39
CA ILE A 368 -5.82 -4.55 -11.09
C ILE A 368 -5.46 -3.76 -12.36
N LEU A 369 -4.57 -2.76 -12.29
CA LEU A 369 -4.23 -1.97 -13.49
C LEU A 369 -3.55 -2.81 -14.56
N THR A 370 -2.64 -3.71 -14.16
CA THR A 370 -2.00 -4.67 -15.07
C THR A 370 -3.02 -5.66 -15.64
N GLY A 371 -3.98 -6.11 -14.83
CA GLY A 371 -4.99 -7.07 -15.26
C GLY A 371 -6.07 -6.49 -16.18
N ILE A 372 -6.45 -5.22 -15.99
CA ILE A 372 -7.27 -4.47 -16.96
C ILE A 372 -6.49 -4.33 -18.27
N ALA A 373 -5.21 -3.96 -18.19
CA ALA A 373 -4.36 -3.82 -19.37
C ALA A 373 -4.21 -5.14 -20.14
N TYR A 374 -4.08 -6.27 -19.45
CA TYR A 374 -4.09 -7.59 -20.06
C TYR A 374 -5.41 -7.87 -20.80
N ASP A 375 -6.55 -7.62 -20.17
CA ASP A 375 -7.87 -7.85 -20.76
C ASP A 375 -8.09 -6.97 -22.02
N VAL A 376 -7.69 -5.70 -21.95
CA VAL A 376 -7.72 -4.77 -23.09
C VAL A 376 -6.88 -5.29 -24.26
N GLY A 377 -5.69 -5.84 -24.00
CA GLY A 377 -4.83 -6.41 -25.05
C GLY A 377 -5.36 -7.74 -25.60
N TYR A 378 -5.88 -8.61 -24.72
CA TYR A 378 -6.44 -9.90 -25.10
C TYR A 378 -7.68 -9.74 -25.98
N ASN A 379 -8.54 -8.77 -25.70
CA ASN A 379 -9.77 -8.51 -26.45
C ASN A 379 -9.56 -7.89 -27.84
N LEU A 380 -8.32 -7.62 -28.26
CA LEU A 380 -8.03 -7.13 -29.62
C LEU A 380 -8.16 -8.27 -30.64
N ASN A 381 -7.35 -9.32 -30.50
CA ASN A 381 -7.33 -10.46 -31.43
C ASN A 381 -7.43 -11.83 -30.72
N GLY A 382 -7.72 -11.88 -29.41
CA GLY A 382 -7.72 -13.11 -28.61
C GLY A 382 -6.32 -13.66 -28.32
N SER A 383 -5.27 -12.86 -28.54
CA SER A 383 -3.88 -13.27 -28.39
C SER A 383 -3.36 -12.99 -26.98
N VAL A 384 -2.84 -14.04 -26.33
CA VAL A 384 -2.17 -13.92 -25.03
C VAL A 384 -0.98 -12.98 -25.09
N ILE A 385 -0.24 -12.99 -26.21
CA ILE A 385 0.95 -12.14 -26.40
C ILE A 385 0.56 -10.66 -26.40
N GLU A 386 -0.50 -10.28 -27.10
CA GLU A 386 -0.99 -8.90 -27.13
C GLU A 386 -1.46 -8.45 -25.74
N GLY A 387 -2.14 -9.33 -25.01
CA GLY A 387 -2.46 -9.15 -23.60
C GLY A 387 -1.22 -8.84 -22.75
N PHE A 388 -0.14 -9.62 -22.87
CA PHE A 388 1.11 -9.38 -22.14
C PHE A 388 1.76 -8.03 -22.50
N LEU A 389 1.78 -7.67 -23.78
CA LEU A 389 2.38 -6.42 -24.24
C LEU A 389 1.63 -5.20 -23.71
N VAL A 390 0.29 -5.24 -23.69
CA VAL A 390 -0.52 -4.16 -23.10
C VAL A 390 -0.41 -4.16 -21.58
N ALA A 391 -0.37 -5.34 -20.94
CA ALA A 391 -0.17 -5.48 -19.49
C ALA A 391 1.08 -4.74 -18.99
N LEU A 392 2.16 -4.75 -19.77
CA LEU A 392 3.40 -4.04 -19.45
C LEU A 392 3.19 -2.52 -19.27
N SER A 393 2.27 -1.92 -20.06
CA SER A 393 1.91 -0.50 -19.93
C SER A 393 1.14 -0.22 -18.65
N GLY A 394 0.21 -1.10 -18.25
CA GLY A 394 -0.53 -0.99 -16.99
C GLY A 394 0.39 -1.12 -15.78
N PHE A 395 1.32 -2.08 -15.82
CA PHE A 395 2.38 -2.21 -14.82
C PHE A 395 3.20 -0.93 -14.71
N ALA A 396 3.72 -0.44 -15.85
CA ALA A 396 4.56 0.74 -15.87
C ALA A 396 3.86 1.99 -15.32
N CYS A 397 2.59 2.22 -15.70
CA CYS A 397 1.79 3.33 -15.20
C CYS A 397 1.62 3.26 -13.68
N SER A 398 1.28 2.08 -13.13
CA SER A 398 1.05 1.92 -11.69
C SER A 398 2.30 2.23 -10.85
N VAL A 399 3.45 1.72 -11.27
CA VAL A 399 4.72 1.88 -10.56
C VAL A 399 5.23 3.32 -10.69
N ALA A 400 5.20 3.87 -11.91
CA ALA A 400 5.74 5.20 -12.16
C ALA A 400 4.89 6.32 -11.55
N ALA A 401 3.57 6.21 -11.59
CA ALA A 401 2.69 7.19 -10.96
C ALA A 401 2.94 7.23 -9.44
N SER A 402 2.94 6.06 -8.80
CA SER A 402 3.21 5.94 -7.36
C SER A 402 4.60 6.48 -6.99
N GLY A 403 5.63 6.10 -7.75
CA GLY A 403 7.00 6.54 -7.49
C GLY A 403 7.23 8.03 -7.74
N ALA A 404 6.59 8.63 -8.75
CA ALA A 404 6.73 10.04 -9.07
C ALA A 404 6.06 10.93 -8.02
N ILE A 405 4.88 10.54 -7.54
CA ILE A 405 4.14 11.25 -6.51
C ILE A 405 4.86 11.14 -5.16
N PHE A 406 5.33 9.95 -4.81
CA PHE A 406 6.13 9.76 -3.61
C PHE A 406 7.36 10.67 -3.61
N GLU A 407 8.12 10.71 -4.71
CA GLU A 407 9.29 11.59 -4.85
C GLU A 407 8.93 13.08 -4.68
N LEU A 408 7.80 13.51 -5.26
CA LEU A 408 7.31 14.87 -5.14
C LEU A 408 7.07 15.24 -3.67
N VAL A 409 6.31 14.42 -2.96
CA VAL A 409 5.99 14.66 -1.54
C VAL A 409 7.24 14.52 -0.67
N PHE A 410 8.14 13.59 -0.99
CA PHE A 410 9.42 13.44 -0.30
C PHE A 410 10.31 14.68 -0.45
N CYS A 411 10.37 15.31 -1.61
CA CYS A 411 11.13 16.55 -1.80
C CYS A 411 10.53 17.73 -1.01
N VAL A 412 9.20 17.74 -0.84
CA VAL A 412 8.53 18.68 0.06
C VAL A 412 8.88 18.37 1.51
N TYR A 413 8.88 17.09 1.89
CA TYR A 413 9.29 16.64 3.22
C TYR A 413 10.74 17.03 3.54
N GLU A 414 11.72 16.72 2.70
CA GLU A 414 13.14 17.08 2.91
C GLU A 414 13.33 18.58 3.18
N LYS A 415 12.51 19.43 2.54
CA LYS A 415 12.57 20.88 2.72
C LYS A 415 12.05 21.33 4.09
N TYR A 416 11.07 20.61 4.63
CA TYR A 416 10.31 21.01 5.82
C TYR A 416 10.43 20.02 7.00
N GLU A 417 11.36 19.07 6.93
CA GLU A 417 11.62 18.04 7.94
C GLU A 417 11.83 18.62 9.35
N SER A 418 12.41 19.82 9.47
CA SER A 418 12.66 20.50 10.75
C SER A 418 11.39 21.01 11.45
N LEU A 419 10.23 20.97 10.78
CA LEU A 419 8.99 21.41 11.39
C LEU A 419 8.54 20.40 12.44
N GLN A 420 8.22 20.88 13.64
CA GLN A 420 7.63 20.08 14.73
C GLN A 420 6.42 19.26 14.26
N ILE A 421 5.70 19.77 13.28
CA ILE A 421 4.52 19.15 12.69
C ILE A 421 4.80 17.75 12.15
N PHE A 422 5.95 17.51 11.52
CA PHE A 422 6.29 16.19 11.00
C PHE A 422 6.66 15.23 12.12
N SER A 423 7.36 15.69 13.17
CA SER A 423 7.64 14.88 14.36
C SER A 423 6.34 14.42 15.05
N VAL A 424 5.35 15.31 15.12
CA VAL A 424 4.02 14.98 15.65
C VAL A 424 3.30 13.98 14.76
N VAL A 425 3.31 14.19 13.43
CA VAL A 425 2.72 13.25 12.46
C VAL A 425 3.33 11.85 12.61
N LYS A 426 4.66 11.72 12.70
CA LYS A 426 5.37 10.45 12.92
C LYS A 426 4.86 9.71 14.16
N HIS A 427 4.64 10.44 15.25
CA HIS A 427 4.15 9.87 16.51
C HIS A 427 2.76 9.22 16.38
N PHE A 428 1.85 9.84 15.63
CA PHE A 428 0.46 9.39 15.50
C PHE A 428 0.21 8.42 14.34
N ILE A 429 1.17 8.19 13.46
CA ILE A 429 0.97 7.35 12.27
C ILE A 429 0.79 5.87 12.62
N ARG A 430 1.61 5.33 13.52
CA ARG A 430 1.52 3.91 13.89
C ARG A 430 0.13 3.51 14.40
N PRO A 431 -0.53 4.26 15.31
CA PRO A 431 -1.90 3.95 15.74
C PRO A 431 -2.94 4.22 14.65
N ILE A 432 -2.78 5.25 13.80
CA ILE A 432 -3.69 5.48 12.66
C ILE A 432 -3.63 4.29 11.69
N ILE A 433 -2.44 3.86 11.29
CA ILE A 433 -2.24 2.69 10.42
C ILE A 433 -2.85 1.46 11.08
N SER A 434 -2.60 1.22 12.37
CA SER A 434 -3.17 0.08 13.08
C SER A 434 -4.71 0.07 13.05
N GLY A 435 -5.37 1.21 13.20
CA GLY A 435 -6.83 1.32 13.02
C GLY A 435 -7.29 0.96 11.60
N LEU A 436 -6.56 1.41 10.57
CA LEU A 436 -6.84 1.07 9.17
C LEU A 436 -6.61 -0.42 8.88
N LEU A 437 -5.58 -1.03 9.48
CA LEU A 437 -5.28 -2.46 9.33
C LEU A 437 -6.40 -3.33 9.91
N LEU A 438 -7.01 -2.92 11.02
CA LEU A 438 -8.19 -3.61 11.56
C LEU A 438 -9.37 -3.54 10.59
N THR A 439 -9.59 -2.40 9.93
CA THR A 439 -10.63 -2.26 8.90
C THR A 439 -10.39 -3.22 7.73
N VAL A 440 -9.14 -3.31 7.25
CA VAL A 440 -8.75 -4.25 6.19
C VAL A 440 -8.94 -5.69 6.64
N ALA A 441 -8.60 -6.04 7.88
CA ALA A 441 -8.81 -7.37 8.42
C ALA A 441 -10.29 -7.79 8.40
N VAL A 442 -11.20 -6.88 8.80
CA VAL A 442 -12.65 -7.15 8.74
C VAL A 442 -13.14 -7.23 7.30
N SER A 443 -12.66 -6.35 6.40
CA SER A 443 -13.01 -6.39 4.97
C SER A 443 -12.60 -7.71 4.30
N LEU A 444 -11.40 -8.21 4.60
CA LEU A 444 -10.91 -9.50 4.12
C LEU A 444 -11.74 -10.68 4.67
N TYR A 445 -12.19 -10.58 5.93
CA TYR A 445 -13.07 -11.59 6.50
C TYR A 445 -14.44 -11.60 5.82
N THR A 446 -15.06 -10.43 5.62
CA THR A 446 -16.40 -10.35 5.02
C THR A 446 -16.39 -10.70 3.54
N SER A 447 -15.44 -10.17 2.78
CA SER A 447 -15.36 -10.36 1.32
C SER A 447 -14.75 -11.72 0.93
N GLY A 448 -13.78 -12.21 1.71
CA GLY A 448 -13.08 -13.46 1.44
C GLY A 448 -13.76 -14.67 2.07
N ILE A 449 -13.90 -14.68 3.40
CA ILE A 449 -14.36 -15.87 4.15
C ILE A 449 -15.90 -15.95 4.13
N ARG A 450 -16.60 -14.88 4.53
CA ARG A 450 -18.07 -14.89 4.64
C ARG A 450 -18.77 -14.90 3.27
N GLY A 451 -18.24 -14.21 2.27
CA GLY A 451 -18.81 -14.21 0.91
C GLY A 451 -18.90 -15.62 0.31
N GLN A 452 -17.90 -16.47 0.57
CA GLN A 452 -17.87 -17.86 0.09
C GLN A 452 -18.74 -18.80 0.93
N VAL A 453 -19.02 -18.44 2.19
CA VAL A 453 -19.96 -19.18 3.05
C VAL A 453 -21.40 -19.04 2.57
N GLN A 454 -21.75 -17.90 1.95
CA GLN A 454 -23.11 -17.62 1.47
C GLN A 454 -23.46 -18.26 0.12
N THR A 455 -22.45 -18.63 -0.70
CA THR A 455 -22.65 -19.24 -2.03
C THR A 455 -22.87 -20.76 -2.02
N GLY A 456 -23.08 -21.38 -0.85
CA GLY A 456 -23.47 -22.80 -0.72
C GLY A 456 -22.44 -23.74 -0.08
N SER A 457 -21.25 -23.25 0.28
CA SER A 457 -20.16 -24.04 0.89
C SER A 457 -19.78 -23.53 2.29
N GLY A 458 -20.78 -23.29 3.14
CA GLY A 458 -20.60 -22.64 4.44
C GLY A 458 -19.78 -23.42 5.47
N HIS A 459 -20.05 -24.71 5.63
CA HIS A 459 -19.33 -25.54 6.60
C HIS A 459 -17.85 -25.77 6.24
N PRO A 460 -17.49 -26.10 4.98
CA PRO A 460 -16.10 -26.26 4.55
C PRO A 460 -15.23 -25.02 4.78
N ALA A 461 -15.71 -23.83 4.39
CA ALA A 461 -14.94 -22.60 4.45
C ALA A 461 -14.59 -22.19 5.89
N LEU A 462 -15.53 -22.36 6.82
CA LEU A 462 -15.30 -22.08 8.24
C LEU A 462 -14.31 -23.05 8.87
N VAL A 463 -14.41 -24.35 8.55
CA VAL A 463 -13.49 -25.38 9.04
C VAL A 463 -12.06 -25.11 8.55
N ILE A 464 -11.89 -24.84 7.25
CA ILE A 464 -10.60 -24.48 6.67
C ILE A 464 -10.01 -23.25 7.36
N THR A 465 -10.81 -22.22 7.57
CA THR A 465 -10.37 -20.98 8.23
C THR A 465 -9.88 -21.24 9.66
N LEU A 466 -10.63 -22.03 10.46
CA LEU A 466 -10.24 -22.37 11.83
C LEU A 466 -8.93 -23.16 11.89
N ILE A 467 -8.74 -24.13 10.97
CA ILE A 467 -7.51 -24.90 10.88
C ILE A 467 -6.33 -23.99 10.54
N VAL A 468 -6.49 -23.10 9.55
CA VAL A 468 -5.44 -22.14 9.16
C VAL A 468 -5.07 -21.22 10.32
N ILE A 469 -6.05 -20.71 11.08
CA ILE A 469 -5.78 -19.87 12.25
C ILE A 469 -5.01 -20.65 13.33
N ALA A 470 -5.46 -21.86 13.67
CA ALA A 470 -4.82 -22.68 14.69
C ALA A 470 -3.36 -23.01 14.34
N VAL A 471 -3.11 -23.43 13.10
CA VAL A 471 -1.76 -23.73 12.62
C VAL A 471 -0.88 -22.48 12.66
N ASN A 472 -1.39 -21.32 12.24
CA ASN A 472 -0.59 -20.11 12.25
C ASN A 472 -0.29 -19.59 13.66
N LEU A 473 -1.21 -19.73 14.62
CA LEU A 473 -0.94 -19.43 16.03
C LEU A 473 0.19 -20.30 16.59
N VAL A 474 0.22 -21.59 16.25
CA VAL A 474 1.32 -22.49 16.61
C VAL A 474 2.64 -22.05 15.96
N LEU A 475 2.62 -21.72 14.65
CA LEU A 475 3.81 -21.23 13.95
C LEU A 475 4.35 -19.92 14.54
N MET A 476 3.46 -19.01 14.94
CA MET A 476 3.84 -17.77 15.63
C MET A 476 4.42 -18.03 17.02
N TRP A 477 3.84 -18.97 17.78
CA TRP A 477 4.34 -19.36 19.09
C TRP A 477 5.74 -20.01 18.99
N LEU A 478 5.95 -20.88 18.00
CA LEU A 478 7.26 -21.48 17.73
C LEU A 478 8.32 -20.44 17.36
N GLN A 479 7.95 -19.41 16.59
CA GLN A 479 8.85 -18.33 16.24
C GLN A 479 9.26 -17.50 17.46
N ARG A 480 8.33 -17.22 18.38
CA ARG A 480 8.64 -16.55 19.66
C ARG A 480 9.60 -17.36 20.55
N ARG A 481 9.71 -18.68 20.35
CA ARG A 481 10.69 -19.55 21.02
C ARG A 481 12.03 -19.68 20.27
N GLY A 482 12.30 -18.80 19.30
CA GLY A 482 13.59 -18.73 18.61
C GLY A 482 13.72 -19.65 17.38
N LYS A 483 12.63 -20.28 16.91
CA LYS A 483 12.66 -21.01 15.63
C LYS A 483 12.55 -20.02 14.46
N ASN A 484 13.50 -20.08 13.52
CA ASN A 484 13.46 -19.32 12.28
C ASN A 484 12.43 -19.91 11.30
N ILE A 485 11.16 -19.54 11.47
CA ILE A 485 10.08 -19.88 10.54
C ILE A 485 9.85 -18.68 9.62
N HIS A 486 10.31 -18.78 8.37
CA HIS A 486 10.09 -17.72 7.38
C HIS A 486 8.60 -17.52 7.06
N LEU A 487 8.22 -16.26 6.80
CA LEU A 487 6.85 -15.87 6.45
C LEU A 487 6.29 -16.67 5.27
N ILE A 488 7.15 -16.97 4.28
CA ILE A 488 6.78 -17.72 3.08
C ILE A 488 6.19 -19.10 3.42
N TRP A 489 6.76 -19.78 4.42
CA TRP A 489 6.28 -21.10 4.84
C TRP A 489 4.91 -21.01 5.50
N LYS A 490 4.64 -19.94 6.26
CA LYS A 490 3.32 -19.74 6.87
C LYS A 490 2.24 -19.56 5.82
N ILE A 491 2.53 -18.78 4.77
CA ILE A 491 1.62 -18.56 3.64
C ILE A 491 1.42 -19.86 2.86
N VAL A 492 2.51 -20.55 2.50
CA VAL A 492 2.44 -21.80 1.72
C VAL A 492 1.68 -22.88 2.50
N ILE A 493 1.89 -22.99 3.82
CA ILE A 493 1.11 -23.90 4.67
C ILE A 493 -0.37 -23.52 4.67
N SER A 494 -0.69 -22.23 4.81
CA SER A 494 -2.08 -21.74 4.83
C SER A 494 -2.80 -21.97 3.49
N ALA A 495 -2.10 -21.71 2.39
CA ALA A 495 -2.53 -21.97 1.03
C ALA A 495 -2.73 -23.47 0.78
N GLY A 496 -1.77 -24.30 1.21
CA GLY A 496 -1.82 -25.75 1.08
C GLY A 496 -2.98 -26.36 1.86
N ILE A 497 -3.22 -25.93 3.11
CA ILE A 497 -4.38 -26.37 3.91
C ILE A 497 -5.69 -26.05 3.20
N SER A 498 -5.79 -24.89 2.57
CA SER A 498 -7.01 -24.47 1.88
C SER A 498 -7.21 -25.16 0.54
N PHE A 499 -6.13 -25.45 -0.18
CA PHE A 499 -6.16 -26.23 -1.40
C PHE A 499 -6.54 -27.71 -1.13
N VAL A 500 -5.97 -28.32 -0.09
CA VAL A 500 -6.33 -29.68 0.33
C VAL A 500 -7.78 -29.72 0.84
N GLY A 501 -8.19 -28.72 1.64
CA GLY A 501 -9.57 -28.59 2.07
C GLY A 501 -10.54 -28.47 0.90
N CYS A 502 -10.21 -27.65 -0.11
CA CYS A 502 -11.01 -27.51 -1.33
C CYS A 502 -11.28 -28.87 -2.02
N ASN A 503 -10.25 -29.70 -2.20
CA ASN A 503 -10.40 -31.02 -2.85
C ASN A 503 -11.07 -32.08 -1.97
N LEU A 504 -11.20 -31.86 -0.66
CA LEU A 504 -11.90 -32.76 0.26
C LEU A 504 -13.41 -32.42 0.38
N PHE A 505 -13.79 -31.19 0.04
CA PHE A 505 -15.15 -30.67 0.20
C PHE A 505 -15.85 -30.32 -1.14
N LEU A 506 -15.13 -30.33 -2.27
CA LEU A 506 -15.67 -30.44 -3.65
C LEU A 506 -15.90 -31.91 -4.00
#